data_AF-A0A4S4LQG7-F1
#
_entry.id   AF-A0A4S4LQG7-F1
#
_cell.length_a   1.000
_cell.length_b   1.000
_cell.length_c   1.000
_cell.angle_alpha   90.00
_cell.angle_beta   90.00
_cell.angle_gamma   90.00
#
_symmetry.space_group_name_H-M   'P 1'
#
loop_
_entity.id
_entity.type
_entity.pdbx_description
1 polymer ?
#
loop_
_entity_poly.entity_id
_entity_poly.type
_entity_poly.pdbx_seq_one_letter_code
_entity_poly.pdbx_strand_id
1 'polypeptide(L)'
;MGTPTVIIRDEIAERISPDSDSPVSIFNIYRTDQVPANNDEVEGQWKDVIADKPIGWDSLSSPEGAVVRVFDYALGVSAPMHRTESLDFGILHSGSIVLTLEGGVTKTLNRGDVIVQRGTIHS
;
A
#
# COMPACT_ATOMS: atom_id res chain seq x y z
N MET A 1 9.88 28.68 22.09
CA MET A 1 10.91 27.80 21.49
C MET A 1 10.14 26.75 20.73
N GLY A 2 10.42 26.53 19.44
CA GLY A 2 9.67 25.54 18.64
C GLY A 2 9.92 24.12 19.16
N THR A 3 8.94 23.24 18.99
CA THR A 3 9.07 21.83 19.33
C THR A 3 10.25 21.22 18.56
N PRO A 4 11.20 20.54 19.23
CA PRO A 4 12.32 19.90 18.55
C PRO A 4 11.80 18.81 17.60
N THR A 5 12.38 18.73 16.41
CA THR A 5 12.10 17.64 15.46
C THR A 5 12.69 16.33 15.99
N VAL A 6 11.89 15.26 16.02
CA VAL A 6 12.30 13.94 16.54
C VAL A 6 11.95 12.86 15.51
N ILE A 7 12.81 11.86 15.36
CA ILE A 7 12.48 10.61 14.66
C ILE A 7 11.72 9.72 15.64
N ILE A 8 10.47 9.39 15.31
CA ILE A 8 9.59 8.60 16.19
C ILE A 8 9.59 7.11 15.79
N ARG A 9 9.92 6.78 14.54
CA ARG A 9 9.96 5.41 14.01
C ARG A 9 10.96 5.28 12.85
N ASP A 10 11.84 4.28 12.89
CA ASP A 10 12.84 3.97 11.85
C ASP A 10 13.09 2.46 11.65
N GLU A 11 12.20 1.62 12.15
CA GLU A 11 12.30 0.16 12.09
C GLU A 11 12.04 -0.44 10.69
N ILE A 12 12.50 -1.68 10.49
CA ILE A 12 12.21 -2.45 9.27
C ILE A 12 10.76 -2.90 9.31
N ALA A 13 9.99 -2.61 8.26
CA ALA A 13 8.61 -3.08 8.13
C ALA A 13 8.55 -4.61 8.08
N GLU A 14 7.72 -5.20 8.92
CA GLU A 14 7.53 -6.64 8.97
C GLU A 14 6.45 -7.12 8.00
N ARG A 15 6.61 -8.35 7.51
CA ARG A 15 5.61 -8.99 6.65
C ARG A 15 4.38 -9.35 7.49
N ILE A 16 3.20 -8.95 7.01
CA ILE A 16 1.94 -9.12 7.74
C ILE A 16 1.08 -10.32 7.26
N SER A 17 1.53 -11.08 6.27
CA SER A 17 0.77 -12.22 5.75
C SER A 17 0.56 -13.29 6.83
N PRO A 18 -0.70 -13.73 7.10
CA PRO A 18 -0.98 -14.76 8.10
C PRO A 18 -0.40 -16.13 7.71
N ASP A 19 -0.20 -16.36 6.42
CA ASP A 19 0.45 -17.56 5.90
C ASP A 19 1.91 -17.23 5.52
N SER A 20 2.86 -17.91 6.18
CA SER A 20 4.28 -17.79 5.88
C SER A 20 4.57 -18.12 4.42
N ASP A 21 3.79 -19.04 3.84
CA ASP A 21 4.02 -19.60 2.51
C ASP A 21 3.24 -18.86 1.41
N SER A 22 2.50 -17.79 1.77
CA SER A 22 1.81 -16.95 0.79
C SER A 22 2.79 -16.45 -0.27
N PRO A 23 2.49 -16.65 -1.56
CA PRO A 23 3.37 -16.24 -2.64
C PRO A 23 3.29 -14.73 -2.92
N VAL A 24 2.46 -14.00 -2.16
CA VAL A 24 2.43 -12.54 -2.09
C VAL A 24 2.78 -12.12 -0.67
N SER A 25 3.84 -11.35 -0.52
CA SER A 25 4.22 -10.69 0.74
C SER A 25 3.65 -9.28 0.76
N ILE A 26 3.02 -8.91 1.87
CA ILE A 26 2.43 -7.59 2.09
C ILE A 26 3.14 -6.96 3.27
N PHE A 27 3.47 -5.68 3.15
CA PHE A 27 4.03 -4.86 4.21
C PHE A 27 3.20 -3.59 4.33
N ASN A 28 2.67 -3.36 5.53
CA ASN A 28 1.97 -2.13 5.86
C ASN A 28 2.99 -1.02 6.14
N ILE A 29 2.83 0.14 5.50
CA ILE A 29 3.73 1.28 5.71
C ILE A 29 3.04 2.35 6.53
N TYR A 30 1.89 2.83 6.06
CA TYR A 30 1.13 3.86 6.76
C TYR A 30 -0.33 3.92 6.29
N ARG A 31 -1.19 4.52 7.11
CA ARG A 31 -2.58 4.83 6.76
C ARG A 31 -2.97 6.17 7.37
N THR A 32 -3.90 6.86 6.72
CA THR A 32 -4.69 7.93 7.33
C THR A 32 -6.16 7.60 7.14
N ASP A 33 -7.01 8.13 8.01
CA ASP A 33 -8.48 8.02 7.90
C ASP A 33 -9.12 9.38 7.56
N GLN A 34 -8.32 10.35 7.09
CA GLN A 34 -8.80 11.64 6.61
C GLN A 34 -7.81 12.27 5.61
N VAL A 35 -8.35 13.12 4.73
CA VAL A 35 -7.62 14.00 3.82
C VAL A 35 -8.23 15.42 3.96
N PRO A 36 -7.43 16.44 4.35
CA PRO A 36 -6.00 16.37 4.64
C PRO A 36 -5.70 15.55 5.91
N ALA A 37 -4.54 14.88 5.93
CA ALA A 37 -4.09 14.14 7.10
C ALA A 37 -3.88 15.07 8.30
N ASN A 38 -4.10 14.57 9.52
CA ASN A 38 -3.66 15.29 10.73
C ASN A 38 -2.14 15.15 10.87
N ASN A 39 -1.43 16.27 10.85
CA ASN A 39 0.03 16.31 11.03
C ASN A 39 0.45 16.93 12.36
N ASP A 40 -0.49 17.19 13.28
CA ASP A 40 -0.21 17.78 14.60
C ASP A 40 0.03 16.71 15.68
N GLU A 41 -0.30 15.44 15.42
CA GLU A 41 -0.15 14.30 16.34
C GLU A 41 1.30 13.80 16.51
N VAL A 42 2.28 14.52 15.97
CA VAL A 42 3.71 14.16 16.05
C VAL A 42 4.32 14.48 17.42
N GLU A 43 3.59 15.18 18.30
CA GLU A 43 3.97 15.40 19.69
C GLU A 43 3.48 14.24 20.57
N GLY A 44 4.13 13.07 20.53
CA GLY A 44 3.72 11.92 21.35
C GLY A 44 4.32 10.57 20.95
N GLN A 45 3.76 9.50 21.53
CA GLN A 45 4.06 8.11 21.14
C GLN A 45 3.49 7.84 19.73
N TRP A 46 4.26 7.16 18.87
CA TRP A 46 3.75 6.69 17.58
C TRP A 46 2.51 5.82 17.77
N LYS A 47 1.42 6.16 17.06
CA LYS A 47 0.26 5.29 16.95
C LYS A 47 0.19 4.71 15.54
N ASP A 48 0.38 3.40 15.45
CA ASP A 48 0.30 2.71 14.17
C ASP A 48 -1.16 2.43 13.78
N VAL A 49 -1.80 3.38 13.11
CA VAL A 49 -3.22 3.29 12.71
C VAL A 49 -3.51 2.13 11.74
N ILE A 50 -2.49 1.56 11.11
CA ILE A 50 -2.66 0.38 10.24
C ILE A 50 -2.45 -0.94 11.00
N ALA A 51 -1.75 -0.93 12.15
CA ALA A 51 -1.52 -2.12 12.96
C ALA A 51 -2.83 -2.67 13.58
N ASP A 52 -3.77 -1.77 13.90
CA ASP A 52 -5.09 -2.14 14.44
C ASP A 52 -6.08 -2.61 13.35
N LYS A 53 -5.68 -2.62 12.06
CA LYS A 53 -6.54 -2.98 10.93
C LYS A 53 -6.07 -4.31 10.33
N PRO A 54 -6.73 -5.44 10.66
CA PRO A 54 -6.37 -6.73 10.10
C PRO A 54 -6.47 -6.70 8.57
N ILE A 55 -5.64 -7.50 7.89
CA ILE A 55 -5.67 -7.60 6.44
C ILE A 55 -7.06 -8.09 6.00
N GLY A 56 -7.69 -7.27 5.16
CA GLY A 56 -8.96 -7.57 4.53
C GLY A 56 -9.29 -6.55 3.46
N TRP A 57 -10.35 -6.81 2.69
CA TRP A 57 -10.84 -5.90 1.66
C TRP A 57 -11.08 -4.48 2.19
N ASP A 58 -11.65 -4.37 3.39
CA ASP A 58 -11.95 -3.09 4.05
C ASP A 58 -10.71 -2.32 4.51
N SER A 59 -9.52 -2.93 4.43
CA SER A 59 -8.24 -2.32 4.82
C SER A 59 -7.40 -1.85 3.62
N LEU A 60 -7.75 -2.28 2.40
CA LEU A 60 -6.98 -1.98 1.18
C LEU A 60 -7.10 -0.51 0.76
N SER A 61 -8.25 0.11 1.05
CA SER A 61 -8.47 1.53 0.87
C SER A 61 -9.00 2.15 2.18
N SER A 62 -8.93 3.48 2.24
CA SER A 62 -9.55 4.28 3.29
C SER A 62 -10.50 5.26 2.59
N PRO A 63 -11.82 5.25 2.89
CA PRO A 63 -12.79 6.09 2.20
C PRO A 63 -12.49 7.58 2.30
N GLU A 64 -12.05 8.04 3.48
CA GLU A 64 -11.70 9.44 3.70
C GLU A 64 -10.19 9.69 3.71
N GLY A 65 -9.35 8.67 3.55
CA GLY A 65 -7.91 8.73 3.84
C GLY A 65 -7.00 8.21 2.74
N ALA A 66 -5.78 7.85 3.14
CA ALA A 66 -4.78 7.22 2.27
C ALA A 66 -4.24 5.94 2.90
N VAL A 67 -3.86 4.97 2.08
CA VAL A 67 -3.21 3.72 2.52
C VAL A 67 -1.93 3.55 1.71
N VAL A 68 -0.82 3.28 2.39
CA VAL A 68 0.49 3.00 1.78
C VAL A 68 0.93 1.60 2.18
N ARG A 69 1.17 0.76 1.17
CA ARG A 69 1.59 -0.63 1.32
C ARG A 69 2.64 -0.99 0.28
N VAL A 70 3.46 -1.97 0.62
CA VAL A 70 4.34 -2.65 -0.33
C VAL A 70 3.80 -4.05 -0.57
N PHE A 71 3.72 -4.42 -1.84
CA PHE A 71 3.41 -5.77 -2.28
C PHE A 71 4.62 -6.35 -2.99
N ASP A 72 4.99 -7.57 -2.62
CA ASP A 72 6.03 -8.35 -3.27
C ASP A 72 5.44 -9.68 -3.75
N TYR A 73 5.41 -9.84 -5.07
CA TYR A 73 4.82 -11.00 -5.75
C TYR A 73 5.92 -11.96 -6.17
N ALA A 74 5.81 -13.22 -5.76
CA ALA A 74 6.67 -14.27 -6.30
C ALA A 74 6.39 -14.46 -7.81
N LEU A 75 7.35 -15.08 -8.50
CA LEU A 75 7.26 -15.28 -9.94
C LEU A 75 6.03 -16.12 -10.33
N GLY A 76 5.31 -15.65 -11.36
CA GLY A 76 4.13 -16.33 -11.90
C GLY A 76 2.86 -16.16 -11.07
N VAL A 77 2.89 -15.33 -10.02
CA VAL A 77 1.73 -15.05 -9.17
C VAL A 77 0.97 -13.85 -9.72
N SER A 78 -0.35 -13.91 -9.64
CA SER A 78 -1.25 -12.81 -9.99
C SER A 78 -2.23 -12.53 -8.85
N ALA A 79 -2.61 -11.26 -8.70
CA ALA A 79 -3.78 -10.91 -7.90
C ALA A 79 -5.08 -11.31 -8.64
N PRO A 80 -6.21 -11.54 -7.93
CA PRO A 80 -7.51 -11.62 -8.59
C PRO A 80 -7.84 -10.27 -9.27
N MET A 81 -8.53 -10.31 -10.40
CA MET A 81 -9.10 -9.09 -11.00
C MET A 81 -10.06 -8.46 -9.99
N HIS A 82 -9.81 -7.20 -9.61
CA HIS A 82 -10.60 -6.51 -8.60
C HIS A 82 -10.64 -5.01 -8.87
N ARG A 83 -11.45 -4.30 -8.08
CA ARG A 83 -11.55 -2.85 -8.08
C ARG A 83 -11.63 -2.36 -6.64
N THR A 84 -10.91 -1.29 -6.37
CA THR A 84 -11.03 -0.47 -5.16
C THR A 84 -11.63 0.89 -5.52
N GLU A 85 -12.38 1.47 -4.59
CA GLU A 85 -12.86 2.86 -4.70
C GLU A 85 -11.79 3.83 -4.25
N SER A 86 -10.67 3.84 -4.97
CA SER A 86 -9.48 4.62 -4.64
C SER A 86 -8.79 5.17 -5.88
N LEU A 87 -7.89 6.13 -5.64
CA LEU A 87 -6.89 6.60 -6.59
C LEU A 87 -5.53 6.07 -6.12
N ASP A 88 -4.98 5.12 -6.85
CA ASP A 88 -3.75 4.43 -6.43
C ASP A 88 -2.55 4.93 -7.24
N PHE A 89 -1.41 5.08 -6.54
CA PHE A 89 -0.13 5.41 -7.14
C PHE A 89 0.80 4.22 -6.97
N GLY A 90 0.89 3.39 -8.00
CA GLY A 90 1.77 2.22 -8.02
C GLY A 90 3.17 2.63 -8.47
N ILE A 91 4.20 2.30 -7.69
CA ILE A 91 5.59 2.56 -8.04
C ILE A 91 6.33 1.23 -8.03
N LEU A 92 6.87 0.83 -9.18
CA LEU A 92 7.62 -0.42 -9.26
C LEU A 92 9.03 -0.24 -8.74
N HIS A 93 9.29 -0.73 -7.52
CA HIS A 93 10.59 -0.58 -6.88
C HIS A 93 11.65 -1.57 -7.39
N SER A 94 11.26 -2.80 -7.69
CA SER A 94 12.16 -3.88 -8.13
C SER A 94 11.41 -4.87 -9.03
N GLY A 95 12.16 -5.57 -9.88
CA GLY A 95 11.60 -6.59 -10.78
C GLY A 95 10.78 -6.01 -11.94
N SER A 96 9.81 -6.82 -12.38
CA SER A 96 8.84 -6.48 -13.43
C SER A 96 7.51 -7.13 -13.09
N ILE A 97 6.41 -6.41 -13.37
CA ILE A 97 5.04 -6.90 -13.19
C ILE A 97 4.24 -6.63 -14.47
N VAL A 98 3.22 -7.44 -14.73
CA VAL A 98 2.26 -7.20 -15.81
C VAL A 98 0.97 -6.69 -15.20
N LEU A 99 0.65 -5.43 -15.45
CA LEU A 99 -0.66 -4.87 -15.14
C LEU A 99 -1.65 -5.36 -16.20
N THR A 100 -2.71 -6.02 -15.77
CA THR A 100 -3.83 -6.40 -16.64
C THR A 100 -5.06 -5.59 -16.26
N LEU A 101 -5.72 -4.98 -17.25
CA LEU A 101 -6.97 -4.26 -17.08
C LEU A 101 -8.15 -5.10 -17.60
N GLU A 102 -9.36 -4.72 -17.18
CA GLU A 102 -10.58 -5.24 -17.80
C GLU A 102 -10.55 -5.08 -19.33
N GLY A 103 -11.05 -6.08 -20.05
CA GLY A 103 -10.96 -6.15 -21.51
C GLY A 103 -9.63 -6.70 -22.03
N GLY A 104 -8.74 -7.16 -21.16
CA GLY A 104 -7.52 -7.87 -21.53
C GLY A 104 -6.36 -6.99 -21.98
N VAL A 105 -6.47 -5.66 -21.78
CA VAL A 105 -5.38 -4.73 -22.05
C VAL A 105 -4.28 -4.98 -21.02
N THR A 106 -3.06 -5.20 -21.48
CA THR A 106 -1.91 -5.47 -20.60
C THR A 106 -0.79 -4.47 -20.80
N LYS A 107 -0.03 -4.24 -19.73
CA LYS A 107 1.19 -3.44 -19.74
C LYS A 107 2.23 -4.07 -18.82
N THR A 108 3.37 -4.45 -19.40
CA THR A 108 4.56 -4.77 -18.60
C THR A 108 5.15 -3.47 -18.04
N LEU A 109 5.33 -3.46 -16.72
CA LEU A 109 5.99 -2.42 -15.95
C LEU A 109 7.34 -2.95 -15.47
N ASN A 110 8.35 -2.10 -15.45
CA ASN A 110 9.69 -2.38 -14.96
C ASN A 110 10.04 -1.49 -13.77
N ARG A 111 11.16 -1.79 -13.08
CA ARG A 111 11.73 -0.92 -12.05
C ARG A 111 11.73 0.55 -12.50
N GLY A 112 11.18 1.40 -11.64
CA GLY A 112 11.08 2.85 -11.84
C GLY A 112 9.79 3.30 -12.54
N ASP A 113 9.03 2.39 -13.17
CA ASP A 113 7.74 2.74 -13.75
C ASP A 113 6.74 3.10 -12.66
N VAL A 114 5.90 4.08 -12.98
CA VAL A 114 4.84 4.59 -12.12
C VAL A 114 3.51 4.50 -12.85
N ILE A 115 2.48 4.05 -12.14
CA ILE A 115 1.10 4.03 -12.63
C ILE A 115 0.21 4.87 -11.71
N VAL A 116 -0.79 5.50 -12.32
CA VAL A 116 -1.88 6.16 -11.62
C VAL A 116 -3.16 5.40 -11.95
N GLN A 117 -3.66 4.62 -10.99
CA GLN A 117 -4.84 3.79 -11.15
C GLN A 117 -6.08 4.54 -10.66
N ARG A 118 -6.99 4.85 -11.56
CA ARG A 118 -8.18 5.68 -11.28
C ARG A 118 -9.41 4.81 -11.03
N GLY A 119 -9.32 3.87 -10.08
CA GLY A 119 -10.41 2.96 -9.72
C GLY A 119 -10.85 2.04 -10.86
N THR A 120 -9.94 1.65 -11.76
CA THR A 120 -10.21 0.69 -12.84
C THR A 120 -10.11 -0.75 -12.32
N ILE A 121 -10.86 -1.66 -12.93
CA ILE A 121 -10.74 -3.10 -12.65
C ILE A 121 -9.39 -3.61 -13.17
N HIS A 122 -8.58 -4.22 -12.30
CA HIS A 122 -7.21 -4.64 -12.62
C HIS A 122 -6.72 -5.85 -11.81
N SER A 123 -5.61 -6.45 -12.28
CA SER A 123 -4.77 -7.43 -11.57
C SER A 123 -3.30 -7.18 -11.84
#